data_AF-A0A7W0F2B7-F1
#
_entry.id   AF-A0A7W0F2B7-F1
#
_cell.length_a   1.000
_cell.length_b   1.000
_cell.length_c   1.000
_cell.angle_alpha   90.00
_cell.angle_beta   90.00
_cell.angle_gamma   90.00
#
_symmetry.space_group_name_H-M   'P 1'
#
loop_
_entity.id
_entity.type
_entity.pdbx_description
1 polymer ?
#
loop_
_entity_poly.entity_id
_entity_poly.type
_entity_poly.pdbx_seq_one_letter_code
_entity_poly.pdbx_strand_id
1 'polypeptide(L)' 'MKIEILGTGCPKCRQLEQNARDAAAESGVEIEIVKISELSDIMNYGVMMTPALAIDGEVRSTGKVLTKDDIKKLIMS' A
#
# COMPACT_ATOMS: atom_id res chain seq x y z
N MET A 1 1.42 2.71 -12.73
CA MET A 1 1.23 1.70 -11.68
C MET A 1 0.51 2.36 -10.52
N LYS A 2 -0.43 1.69 -9.88
CA LYS A 2 -1.20 2.26 -8.77
C LYS A 2 -0.91 1.49 -7.49
N ILE A 3 -0.55 2.18 -6.43
CA ILE A 3 -0.39 1.59 -5.09
C ILE A 3 -1.53 2.08 -4.22
N GLU A 4 -2.35 1.15 -3.74
CA GLU A 4 -3.46 1.45 -2.86
C GLU A 4 -3.12 1.04 -1.42
N ILE A 5 -3.09 2.03 -0.53
CA ILE A 5 -2.87 1.83 0.90
C ILE A 5 -4.21 1.72 1.58
N LEU A 6 -4.54 0.50 2.00
CA LEU A 6 -5.81 0.16 2.64
C LEU A 6 -5.68 0.26 4.16
N GLY A 7 -6.32 1.26 4.75
CA GLY A 7 -6.35 1.39 6.19
C GLY A 7 -6.99 2.68 6.70
N THR A 8 -7.58 2.58 7.89
CA THR A 8 -8.38 3.63 8.55
C THR A 8 -7.56 4.78 9.14
N GLY A 9 -6.28 4.94 8.75
CA GLY A 9 -5.46 6.10 9.11
C GLY A 9 -4.66 6.00 10.42
N CYS A 10 -4.54 4.80 11.00
CA CYS A 10 -3.69 4.58 12.18
C CYS A 10 -2.20 4.89 11.89
N PRO A 11 -1.33 5.07 12.91
CA PRO A 11 0.07 5.43 12.71
C PRO A 11 0.82 4.47 11.79
N LYS A 12 0.50 3.17 11.87
CA LYS A 12 1.06 2.13 10.99
C LYS A 12 0.66 2.31 9.52
N CYS A 13 -0.56 2.75 9.23
CA CYS A 13 -1.01 3.03 7.86
C CYS A 13 -0.22 4.20 7.26
N ARG A 14 0.02 5.25 8.06
CA ARG A 14 0.81 6.42 7.63
C ARG A 14 2.27 6.04 7.35
N GLN A 15 2.85 5.19 8.18
CA GLN A 15 4.20 4.68 7.94
C GLN A 15 4.29 3.88 6.64
N LEU A 16 3.32 3.00 6.38
CA LEU A 16 3.25 2.23 5.14
C LEU A 16 3.09 3.15 3.91
N GLU A 17 2.26 4.17 4.01
CA GLU A 17 2.08 5.18 2.97
C GLU A 17 3.38 5.94 2.68
N GLN A 18 4.10 6.37 3.72
CA GLN A 18 5.38 7.04 3.56
C GLN A 18 6.40 6.13 2.88
N ASN A 19 6.52 4.88 3.34
CA ASN A 19 7.43 3.91 2.74
C ASN A 19 7.10 3.64 1.26
N ALA A 20 5.82 3.62 0.90
CA ALA A 20 5.37 3.47 -0.48
C ALA A 20 5.71 4.69 -1.34
N ARG A 21 5.56 5.92 -0.80
CA ARG A 21 5.97 7.16 -1.48
C ARG A 21 7.46 7.19 -1.73
N ASP A 22 8.26 6.83 -0.73
CA ASP A 22 9.71 6.79 -0.84
C ASP A 22 10.15 5.72 -1.86
N ALA A 23 9.54 4.54 -1.81
CA ALA A 23 9.79 3.48 -2.79
C ALA A 23 9.45 3.92 -4.21
N ALA A 24 8.28 4.55 -4.41
CA ALA A 24 7.86 5.06 -5.71
C ALA A 24 8.80 6.13 -6.27
N ALA A 25 9.24 7.07 -5.43
CA ALA A 25 10.19 8.11 -5.81
C ALA A 25 11.56 7.52 -6.21
N GLU A 26 12.02 6.47 -5.53
CA GLU A 26 13.27 5.77 -5.86
C GLU A 26 13.15 4.83 -7.08
N SER A 27 11.96 4.31 -7.38
CA SER A 27 11.75 3.34 -8.47
C SER A 27 11.81 3.95 -9.88
N GLY A 28 11.73 5.28 -10.02
CA GLY A 28 11.85 5.97 -11.31
C GLY A 28 10.69 5.72 -12.29
N VAL A 29 9.59 5.13 -11.82
CA VAL A 29 8.37 4.86 -12.59
C VAL A 29 7.22 5.70 -12.07
N GLU A 30 6.27 6.01 -12.94
CA GLU A 30 5.07 6.75 -12.55
C GLU A 30 4.14 5.86 -11.72
N ILE A 31 4.12 6.10 -10.42
CA ILE A 31 3.29 5.40 -9.44
C ILE A 31 2.30 6.38 -8.82
N GLU A 32 1.02 6.05 -8.93
CA GLU A 32 -0.06 6.75 -8.26
C GLU A 32 -0.31 6.12 -6.89
N ILE A 33 -0.20 6.90 -5.81
CA ILE A 33 -0.44 6.41 -4.45
C ILE A 33 -1.81 6.89 -3.98
N VAL A 34 -2.72 5.93 -3.80
CA VAL A 34 -4.10 6.16 -3.38
C VAL A 34 -4.29 5.59 -1.99
N LYS A 35 -4.94 6.34 -1.11
CA LYS A 35 -5.29 5.89 0.23
C LYS A 35 -6.75 5.51 0.29
N ILE A 36 -7.01 4.26 0.64
CA ILE A 36 -8.35 3.74 0.86
C ILE A 36 -8.59 3.65 2.36
N SER A 37 -9.36 4.60 2.89
CA SER A 37 -9.75 4.64 4.30
C SER A 37 -11.15 4.07 4.56
N GLU A 38 -11.97 3.97 3.52
CA GLU A 38 -13.34 3.47 3.63
C GLU A 38 -13.37 1.96 3.87
N LEU A 39 -13.98 1.55 4.98
CA LEU A 39 -14.06 0.14 5.37
C LEU A 39 -14.74 -0.72 4.29
N SER A 40 -15.76 -0.20 3.63
CA SER A 40 -16.46 -0.87 2.54
C SER A 40 -15.51 -1.22 1.39
N ASP A 41 -14.66 -0.27 0.99
CA ASP A 41 -13.67 -0.48 -0.06
C ASP A 41 -12.60 -1.47 0.39
N ILE A 42 -12.11 -1.37 1.62
CA ILE A 42 -11.14 -2.33 2.18
C ILE A 42 -11.69 -3.76 2.16
N MET A 43 -12.97 -3.95 2.50
CA MET A 43 -13.63 -5.25 2.42
C MET A 43 -13.81 -5.73 0.97
N ASN A 44 -14.06 -4.84 0.01
CA ASN A 44 -14.13 -5.19 -1.42
C ASN A 44 -12.80 -5.76 -1.95
N TYR A 45 -11.67 -5.32 -1.39
CA TYR A 45 -10.35 -5.90 -1.67
C TYR A 45 -10.10 -7.24 -0.95
N GLY A 46 -11.07 -7.73 -0.15
CA GLY A 46 -10.92 -8.98 0.63
C GLY A 46 -9.96 -8.86 1.81
N VAL A 47 -9.63 -7.64 2.24
CA VAL A 47 -8.69 -7.40 3.33
C VAL A 47 -9.42 -7.48 4.67
N MET A 48 -9.11 -8.50 5.47
CA MET A 48 -9.62 -8.62 6.85
C MET A 48 -8.74 -7.88 7.88
N MET A 49 -7.45 -7.67 7.58
CA MET A 49 -6.50 -7.03 8.50
C MET A 49 -5.78 -5.85 7.85
N THR A 50 -6.07 -4.65 8.35
CA THR A 50 -5.37 -3.42 8.01
C THR A 50 -4.17 -3.18 8.94
N PRO A 51 -3.09 -2.52 8.49
CA PRO A 51 -2.89 -1.92 7.17
C PRO A 51 -2.60 -2.96 6.08
N ALA A 52 -3.09 -2.71 4.88
CA ALA A 52 -2.78 -3.51 3.70
C ALA A 52 -2.28 -2.64 2.53
N LEU A 53 -1.54 -3.27 1.64
CA LEU A 53 -1.00 -2.66 0.42
C LEU A 53 -1.48 -3.48 -0.76
N ALA A 54 -2.14 -2.83 -1.70
CA ALA A 54 -2.47 -3.37 -3.00
C ALA A 54 -1.69 -2.64 -4.10
N ILE A 55 -1.40 -3.34 -5.19
CA ILE A 55 -0.78 -2.79 -6.38
C ILE A 55 -1.66 -3.17 -7.57
N ASP A 56 -2.10 -2.17 -8.33
CA ASP A 56 -2.99 -2.30 -9.48
C ASP A 56 -4.25 -3.14 -9.15
N GLY A 57 -4.83 -2.93 -7.97
CA GLY A 57 -6.00 -3.68 -7.51
C GLY A 57 -5.70 -5.02 -6.81
N GLU A 58 -4.46 -5.50 -6.86
CA GLU A 58 -4.08 -6.80 -6.27
C GLU A 58 -3.44 -6.62 -4.89
N VAL A 59 -4.01 -7.25 -3.86
CA VAL A 59 -3.48 -7.18 -2.49
C VAL A 59 -2.15 -7.94 -2.40
N ARG A 60 -1.05 -7.21 -2.16
CA ARG A 60 0.30 -7.77 -2.00
C ARG A 60 0.67 -8.05 -0.54
N SER A 61 0.05 -7.33 0.40
CA SER A 61 0.37 -7.47 1.82
C SER A 61 -0.79 -7.02 2.71
N THR A 62 -1.01 -7.72 3.82
CA THR A 62 -2.05 -7.40 4.83
C THR A 62 -1.49 -7.51 6.25
N GLY A 63 -1.99 -6.67 7.16
CA GLY A 63 -1.69 -6.71 8.60
C GLY A 63 -0.26 -6.31 9.00
N LYS A 64 0.58 -5.85 8.07
CA LYS A 64 1.98 -5.49 8.34
C LYS A 64 2.40 -4.21 7.63
N VAL A 65 3.35 -3.50 8.25
CA VAL A 65 4.00 -2.33 7.66
C VAL A 65 5.24 -2.82 6.91
N LEU A 66 5.18 -2.79 5.58
CA LEU A 66 6.32 -3.10 4.72
C LEU A 66 7.35 -1.99 4.77
N THR A 67 8.63 -2.35 4.67
CA THR A 67 9.71 -1.38 4.50
C THR A 67 9.76 -0.87 3.06
N LYS A 68 10.45 0.24 2.81
CA LYS A 68 10.64 0.76 1.45
C LYS A 68 11.25 -0.27 0.50
N ASP A 69 12.17 -1.10 0.98
CA ASP A 69 12.85 -2.11 0.16
C ASP A 69 11.93 -3.29 -0.16
N ASP A 70 11.05 -3.68 0.76
CA ASP A 70 10.01 -4.68 0.47
C ASP A 70 9.03 -4.17 -0.59
N ILE A 71 8.63 -2.90 -0.49
CA ILE A 71 7.70 -2.29 -1.45
C ILE A 71 8.36 -2.18 -2.83
N LYS A 72 9.63 -1.77 -2.91
CA LYS A 72 10.38 -1.76 -4.17
C LYS A 72 10.45 -3.15 -4.81
N LYS A 73 10.68 -4.20 -4.03
CA LYS A 73 10.65 -5.58 -4.55
C LYS A 73 9.29 -5.95 -5.14
N LEU A 74 8.18 -5.47 -4.55
CA LEU A 74 6.83 -5.70 -5.07
C LEU A 74 6.55 -4.89 -6.35
N ILE A 75 7.08 -3.66 -6.45
CA ILE A 75 6.97 -2.81 -7.64
C ILE A 75 7.76 -3.41 -8.82
N MET A 76 8.91 -4.01 -8.54
CA MET A 76 9.82 -4.58 -9.55
C MET A 76 9.62 -6.09 -9.75
N SER A 77 8.53 -6.65 -9.23
CA SER A 77 8.15 -8.07 -9.29
C SER A 77 7.46 -8.45 -10.59
#